data_AF-A0A0E9LZL4-F1
#
_entry.id   AF-A0A0E9LZL4-F1
#
_cell.length_a   1.000
_cell.length_b   1.000
_cell.length_c   1.000
_cell.angle_alpha   90.00
_cell.angle_beta   90.00
_cell.angle_gamma   90.00
#
_symmetry.space_group_name_H-M   'P 1'
#
loop_
_entity.id
_entity.type
_entity.pdbx_description
1 polymer ?
#
loop_
_entity_poly.entity_id
_entity_poly.type
_entity_poly.pdbx_seq_one_letter_code
_entity_poly.pdbx_strand_id
1 'polypeptide(L)' 'MPKDITDNYDLSYIDGRFIAEALYGDTILSYSEMDVNDHSFAHTIKTKGNNKDCATARTKWRERKTKSNSQ' A
#
# COMPACT_ATOMS: atom_id res chain seq x y z
N MET A 1 5.62 -3.15 3.00
CA MET A 1 4.89 -4.15 2.21
C MET A 1 5.60 -5.49 2.27
N PRO A 2 4.89 -6.62 2.36
CA PRO A 2 5.51 -7.93 2.29
C PRO A 2 6.22 -8.12 0.95
N LYS A 3 7.45 -8.66 0.99
CA LYS A 3 8.29 -8.83 -0.21
C LYS A 3 7.65 -9.79 -1.23
N ASP A 4 6.99 -10.84 -0.76
CA ASP A 4 6.29 -11.80 -1.62
C ASP A 4 5.22 -11.14 -2.50
N ILE A 5 4.47 -10.18 -1.95
CA ILE A 5 3.45 -9.43 -2.70
C ILE A 5 4.10 -8.58 -3.79
N THR A 6 5.18 -7.87 -3.48
CA THR A 6 5.87 -7.04 -4.48
C THR A 6 6.58 -7.88 -5.56
N ASP A 7 7.01 -9.10 -5.21
CA ASP A 7 7.79 -9.97 -6.08
C ASP A 7 6.94 -10.88 -6.97
N ASN A 8 5.72 -11.25 -6.54
CA ASN A 8 4.88 -12.25 -7.21
C ASN A 8 3.51 -11.73 -7.67
N TYR A 9 3.10 -10.52 -7.26
CA TYR A 9 1.79 -9.97 -7.60
C TYR A 9 1.92 -8.67 -8.41
N ASP A 10 0.88 -8.35 -9.17
CA ASP A 10 0.68 -7.05 -9.78
C ASP A 10 -0.36 -6.24 -9.00
N LEU A 11 -0.14 -4.93 -8.89
CA LEU A 11 -1.13 -4.01 -8.34
C LEU A 11 -2.33 -3.94 -9.29
N SER A 12 -3.48 -4.48 -8.86
CA SER A 12 -4.70 -4.50 -9.66
C SER A 12 -5.57 -3.26 -9.45
N TYR A 13 -5.54 -2.69 -8.25
CA TYR A 13 -6.38 -1.57 -7.86
C TYR A 13 -5.72 -0.78 -6.74
N ILE A 14 -5.87 0.55 -6.78
CA ILE A 14 -5.54 1.44 -5.68
C ILE A 14 -6.63 2.51 -5.56
N ASP A 15 -7.12 2.70 -4.34
CA ASP A 15 -8.04 3.79 -3.98
C ASP A 15 -7.41 4.59 -2.84
N GLY A 16 -7.05 5.83 -3.14
CA GLY A 16 -6.34 6.71 -2.24
C GLY A 16 -7.16 7.95 -1.89
N ARG A 17 -7.01 8.43 -0.66
CA ARG A 17 -7.57 9.70 -0.21
C ARG A 17 -6.48 10.54 0.44
N PHE A 18 -6.36 11.79 -0.01
CA PHE A 18 -5.56 12.81 0.66
C PHE A 18 -6.41 13.47 1.75
N ILE A 19 -5.85 13.59 2.94
CA ILE A 19 -6.52 14.10 4.14
C ILE A 19 -5.88 15.42 4.57
N ALA A 20 -4.55 15.47 4.59
CA ALA A 20 -3.80 16.65 4.98
C ALA A 20 -2.43 16.68 4.31
N GLU A 21 -1.87 17.88 4.17
CA GLU A 21 -0.53 18.07 3.63
C GLU A 21 0.53 17.84 4.70
N ALA A 22 1.63 17.18 4.32
CA ALA A 22 2.88 17.23 5.07
C ALA A 22 3.68 18.46 4.65
N LEU A 23 4.38 19.06 5.59
CA LEU A 23 5.19 20.25 5.35
C LEU A 23 6.66 19.90 5.16
N TYR A 24 7.41 20.82 4.57
CA TYR A 24 8.85 20.70 4.50
C TYR A 24 9.45 20.58 5.91
N GLY A 25 10.32 19.59 6.10
CA GLY A 25 10.90 19.26 7.41
C GLY A 25 10.11 18.22 8.21
N ASP A 26 8.88 17.86 7.80
CA ASP A 26 8.15 16.77 8.43
C ASP A 26 8.82 15.42 8.15
N THR A 27 8.94 14.60 9.19
CA THR A 27 9.27 13.17 9.02
C THR A 27 8.00 12.38 8.77
N ILE A 28 7.98 11.62 7.69
CA ILE A 28 6.83 10.80 7.28
C ILE A 28 7.00 9.36 7.73
N LEU A 29 5.91 8.79 8.25
CA LEU A 29 5.78 7.39 8.60
C LEU A 29 4.77 6.75 7.66
N SER A 30 5.14 5.61 7.06
CA SER A 30 4.28 4.82 6.20
C SER A 30 3.93 3.51 6.91
N TYR A 31 2.64 3.28 7.08
CA TYR A 31 2.08 2.08 7.68
C TYR A 31 1.36 1.29 6.61
N SER A 32 1.47 -0.03 6.67
CA SER A 32 0.74 -0.94 5.79
C SER A 32 0.35 -2.18 6.58
N GLU A 33 -0.93 -2.50 6.53
CA GLU A 33 -1.50 -3.68 7.18
C GLU A 33 -2.35 -4.46 6.18
N MET A 34 -2.46 -5.76 6.39
CA MET A 34 -3.30 -6.62 5.58
C MET A 34 -4.77 -6.29 5.87
N ASP A 35 -5.56 -6.11 4.81
CA ASP A 35 -7.00 -5.85 4.91
C ASP A 35 -7.77 -7.18 5.03
N VAL A 36 -9.09 -7.12 5.26
CA VAL A 36 -9.97 -8.29 5.50
C VAL A 36 -10.05 -9.25 4.29
N ASN A 37 -9.64 -8.79 3.10
CA ASN A 37 -9.69 -9.56 1.86
C ASN A 37 -8.29 -10.05 1.44
N ASP A 38 -8.23 -11.22 0.79
CA ASP A 38 -6.98 -11.77 0.26
C ASP A 38 -6.21 -10.75 -0.61
N HIS A 39 -4.91 -10.67 -0.35
CA HIS A 39 -3.93 -9.81 -1.03
C HIS A 39 -4.35 -8.33 -1.15
N SER A 40 -5.11 -7.84 -0.18
CA SER A 40 -5.50 -6.44 -0.07
C SER A 40 -4.81 -5.79 1.12
N PHE A 41 -4.41 -4.54 0.99
CA PHE A 41 -3.65 -3.82 2.03
C PHE A 41 -4.21 -2.43 2.26
N ALA A 42 -4.37 -2.08 3.53
CA ALA A 42 -4.66 -0.72 3.97
C ALA A 42 -3.34 -0.01 4.27
N HIS A 43 -3.19 1.20 3.72
CA HIS A 43 -2.02 2.03 3.88
C HIS A 43 -2.41 3.32 4.57
N THR A 44 -1.54 3.79 5.46
CA THR A 44 -1.67 5.11 6.06
C THR A 44 -0.33 5.81 6.07
N ILE A 45 -0.34 7.08 5.64
CA ILE A 45 0.81 7.97 5.70
C ILE A 45 0.53 9.02 6.77
N LYS A 46 1.42 9.14 7.73
CA LYS A 46 1.30 10.09 8.84
C LYS A 46 2.60 10.85 9.06
N THR A 47 2.53 12.01 9.68
CA THR A 47 3.73 12.71 10.16
C THR A 47 4.10 12.22 11.56
N LYS A 48 5.40 12.05 11.84
CA LYS A 48 5.89 11.56 13.14
C LYS A 48 5.64 12.53 14.29
N GLY A 49 5.75 13.84 14.02
CA GLY A 49 5.76 14.87 15.06
C GLY A 49 4.42 15.06 15.77
N ASN A 50 3.32 15.04 15.03
CA ASN A 50 1.97 15.26 15.59
C ASN A 50 0.99 14.11 15.25
N ASN A 51 1.49 13.01 14.68
CA ASN A 51 0.70 11.85 14.27
C ASN A 51 -0.48 12.20 13.34
N LYS A 52 -0.35 13.26 12.52
CA LYS A 52 -1.38 13.71 11.59
C LYS A 52 -1.44 12.80 10.37
N ASP A 53 -2.61 12.25 10.11
CA ASP A 53 -2.91 11.45 8.92
C ASP A 53 -2.93 12.34 7.68
N CYS A 54 -2.06 12.03 6.73
CA CYS A 54 -1.87 12.80 5.51
C CYS A 54 -2.56 12.13 4.31
N ALA A 55 -2.46 10.81 4.24
CA ALA A 55 -3.14 10.04 3.21
C ALA A 55 -3.49 8.64 3.72
N THR A 56 -4.57 8.09 3.21
CA THR A 56 -4.91 6.68 3.34
C THR A 56 -5.07 6.07 1.95
N ALA A 57 -4.78 4.79 1.81
CA ALA A 57 -5.06 4.08 0.58
C ALA A 57 -5.45 2.62 0.84
N ARG A 58 -6.23 2.04 -0.05
CA ARG A 58 -6.45 0.60 -0.14
C ARG A 58 -5.91 0.10 -1.45
N THR A 59 -5.11 -0.96 -1.41
CA THR A 59 -4.61 -1.63 -2.60
C THR A 59 -5.16 -3.05 -2.68
N LYS A 60 -5.37 -3.55 -3.89
CA LYS A 60 -5.66 -4.96 -4.16
C LYS A 60 -4.67 -5.48 -5.17
N TRP A 61 -4.10 -6.64 -4.88
CA TRP A 61 -3.05 -7.27 -5.68
C TRP A 61 -3.59 -8.54 -6.32
N ARG A 62 -3.12 -8.81 -7.54
CA ARG A 62 -3.47 -10.02 -8.29
C ARG A 62 -2.20 -10.77 -8.61
N GLU A 63 -2.21 -12.07 -8.36
CA GLU A 63 -1.06 -12.93 -8.65
C GLU A 63 -0.67 -12.83 -10.13
N ARG A 64 0.62 -12.69 -10.40
CA ARG A 64 1.12 -12.76 -11.77
C ARG A 64 0.98 -14.19 -12.25
N LYS A 65 0.18 -14.39 -13.31
CA LYS A 65 0.23 -15.65 -14.05
C LYS A 65 1.63 -15.77 -14.64
N THR A 66 2.48 -16.57 -14.01
CA THR A 66 3.64 -17.13 -14.71
C THR A 66 3.09 -17.90 -15.90
N LYS A 67 3.59 -17.62 -17.11
CA LYS A 67 3.31 -18.49 -18.24
C LYS A 67 3.89 -19.85 -17.86
N SER A 68 3.03 -20.78 -17.45
CA SER A 68 3.37 -22.19 -17.55
C SER A 68 3.63 -22.44 -19.02
N ASN A 69 4.89 -22.66 -19.38
CA ASN A 69 5.21 -23.28 -20.66
C ASN A 69 4.47 -24.61 -20.68
N SER A 70 3.35 -24.67 -21.39
CA SER A 70 2.79 -25.93 -21.86
C SER A 70 3.77 -26.49 -22.89
N GLN A 71 4.62 -27.41 -22.43
CA GLN A 71 5.36 -28.33 -23.29
C GLN A 71 4.72 -29.70 -23.17
#